data_AF-A0A7C3SH50-F1
#
_entry.id   AF-A0A7C3SH50-F1
#
_cell.length_a   1.000
_cell.length_b   1.000
_cell.length_c   1.000
_cell.angle_alpha   90.00
_cell.angle_beta   90.00
_cell.angle_gamma   90.00
#
_symmetry.space_group_name_H-M   'P 1'
#
loop_
_entity.id
_entity.type
_entity.pdbx_description
1 polymer ?
#
loop_
_entity_poly.entity_id
_entity_poly.type
_entity_poly.pdbx_seq_one_letter_code
_entity_poly.pdbx_strand_id
1 'polypeptide(L)' 'MPPTARYEIVDTIGTGDFAIVYRGRDRELGREVAIKQIHQQYLLDPRQLERFWREAQLLATLQHP' A
#
# COMPACT_ATOMS: atom_id res chain seq x y z
N MET A 1 7.35 -11.50 -22.41
CA MET A 1 7.39 -10.12 -21.88
C MET A 1 7.09 -10.22 -20.39
N PRO A 2 8.05 -9.90 -19.49
CA PRO A 2 7.78 -10.01 -18.06
C PRO A 2 6.67 -9.00 -17.72
N PRO A 3 5.75 -9.33 -16.80
CA PRO A 3 4.71 -8.39 -16.39
C PRO A 3 5.39 -7.12 -15.88
N THR A 4 5.23 -6.03 -16.61
CA THR A 4 5.61 -4.69 -16.18
C THR A 4 5.00 -4.46 -14.80
N ALA A 5 5.82 -4.17 -13.79
CA ALA A 5 5.32 -3.83 -12.46
C ALA A 5 4.25 -2.74 -12.62
N ARG A 6 2.99 -3.08 -12.31
CA ARG A 6 1.82 -2.21 -12.53
C ARG A 6 1.97 -0.88 -11.79
N TYR A 7 2.58 -0.93 -10.62
CA TYR A 7 2.81 0.24 -9.78
C TYR A 7 4.30 0.62 -9.80
N GLU A 8 4.55 1.89 -10.06
CA GLU A 8 5.87 2.50 -9.96
C GLU A 8 5.94 3.33 -8.68
N ILE A 9 6.98 3.14 -7.87
CA ILE A 9 7.25 3.99 -6.70
C ILE A 9 7.96 5.26 -7.18
N VAL A 10 7.41 6.42 -6.79
CA VAL A 10 7.97 7.74 -7.14
C VAL A 10 8.82 8.27 -5.98
N ASP A 11 8.22 8.39 -4.80
CA ASP A 11 8.86 8.91 -3.59
C ASP A 11 8.11 8.46 -2.32
N THR A 12 8.78 8.59 -1.18
CA THR A 12 8.17 8.38 0.13
C THR A 12 7.41 9.63 0.55
N ILE A 13 6.13 9.47 0.85
CA ILE A 13 5.25 10.56 1.33
C ILE A 13 4.90 10.45 2.80
N GLY A 14 5.21 9.32 3.45
CA GLY A 14 5.05 9.17 4.89
C GLY A 14 5.75 7.93 5.44
N THR A 15 6.25 8.03 6.67
CA THR A 15 6.83 6.91 7.40
C THR A 15 6.20 6.86 8.78
N GLY A 16 5.60 5.72 9.11
CA GLY A 16 5.13 5.43 10.46
C GLY A 16 5.79 4.18 11.02
N ASP A 17 5.49 3.90 12.28
CA ASP A 17 6.02 2.72 12.97
C ASP A 17 5.68 1.43 12.24
N PHE A 18 4.50 1.33 11.64
CA PHE A 18 3.99 0.11 11.02
C PHE A 18 4.32 -0.04 9.53
N ALA A 19 4.34 1.08 8.81
CA ALA A 19 4.41 1.07 7.35
C ALA A 19 5.07 2.34 6.80
N ILE A 20 5.57 2.23 5.58
CA ILE A 20 5.95 3.36 4.74
C ILE A 20 4.83 3.58 3.72
N VAL A 21 4.46 4.84 3.50
CA VAL A 21 3.53 5.24 2.45
C VAL A 21 4.33 5.90 1.35
N TYR A 22 4.25 5.34 0.16
CA TYR A 22 4.84 5.92 -1.05
C TYR A 22 3.77 6.57 -1.90
N ARG A 23 4.13 7.65 -2.59
CA ARG A 23 3.42 8.04 -3.79
C ARG A 23 3.94 7.16 -4.92
N GLY A 24 3.00 6.65 -5.70
CA GLY A 24 3.28 5.83 -6.86
C GLY A 24 2.39 6.18 -8.04
N ARG A 25 2.71 5.58 -9.18
CA ARG A 25 1.94 5.70 -10.42
C ARG A 25 1.42 4.33 -10.82
N ASP A 26 0.11 4.20 -10.98
CA ASP A 26 -0.49 3.05 -11.64
C ASP A 26 -0.28 3.21 -13.14
N ARG A 27 0.57 2.38 -13.74
CA ARG A 27 0.95 2.44 -15.16
C ARG A 27 -0.17 1.98 -16.09
N GLU A 28 -1.10 1.16 -15.60
CA GLU A 28 -2.25 0.70 -16.39
C GLU A 28 -3.35 1.77 -16.42
N LEU A 29 -3.62 2.40 -15.28
CA LEU A 29 -4.67 3.43 -15.16
C LEU A 29 -4.17 4.86 -15.39
N GLY A 30 -2.85 5.07 -15.46
CA GLY A 30 -2.24 6.36 -15.71
C GLY A 30 -2.40 7.40 -14.60
N ARG A 31 -2.73 6.99 -13.36
CA ARG A 31 -3.03 7.89 -12.23
C ARG A 31 -2.04 7.75 -11.08
N GLU A 32 -1.92 8.80 -10.27
CA GLU A 32 -1.19 8.75 -9.00
C GLU A 32 -1.98 7.95 -7.96
N VAL A 33 -1.26 7.20 -7.14
CA VAL A 33 -1.80 6.35 -6.07
C VAL A 33 -0.91 6.42 -4.83
N ALA A 34 -1.49 6.18 -3.65
CA ALA A 34 -0.73 5.93 -2.43
C ALA A 34 -0.51 4.42 -2.24
N ILE A 35 0.72 4.01 -1.96
CA ILE A 35 1.11 2.61 -1.74
C ILE A 35 1.57 2.45 -0.30
N LYS A 36 0.82 1.73 0.53
CA LYS A 36 1.18 1.43 1.93
C LYS A 36 1.93 0.10 1.98
N GLN A 37 3.21 0.14 2.35
CA GLN A 37 4.07 -1.05 2.51
C GLN A 37 4.38 -1.28 3.99
N ILE A 38 4.05 -2.46 4.50
CA ILE A 38 4.34 -2.84 5.89
C ILE A 38 5.84 -3.12 6.05
N HIS A 39 6.44 -2.72 7.18
CA HIS A 39 7.84 -3.10 7.46
C HIS A 39 7.97 -4.61 7.63
N GLN A 40 9.06 -5.18 7.13
CA GLN A 40 9.31 -6.62 7.15
C GLN A 40 9.25 -7.23 8.56
N GLN A 41 9.68 -6.48 9.58
CA GLN A 41 9.62 -6.90 10.98
C GLN A 41 8.21 -7.24 11.48
N TYR A 42 7.16 -6.67 10.88
CA TYR A 42 5.77 -6.96 11.27
C TYR A 42 5.13 -8.09 10.45
N LEU A 43 5.78 -8.56 9.38
CA LEU A 43 5.28 -9.71 8.61
C LEU A 43 5.32 -11.01 9.42
N LEU A 44 6.11 -11.06 10.50
CA LEU A 44 6.26 -12.21 11.38
C LEU A 44 5.24 -12.24 12.55
N ASP A 45 4.47 -11.16 12.78
CA ASP A 45 3.40 -11.14 13.78
C ASP A 45 2.03 -11.29 13.08
N PRO A 46 1.35 -12.46 13.18
CA PRO A 46 0.06 -12.70 12.55
C PRO A 46 -1.01 -11.67 12.92
N ARG A 47 -0.96 -11.11 14.14
CA ARG A 47 -1.96 -10.12 14.61
C ARG A 47 -1.81 -8.79 13.87
N GLN A 48 -0.59 -8.44 13.51
CA GLN A 48 -0.29 -7.21 12.78
C GLN A 48 -0.70 -7.33 11.31
N LEU A 49 -0.50 -8.51 10.72
CA LEU A 49 -0.98 -8.81 9.39
C LEU A 49 -2.51 -8.81 9.32
N GLU A 50 -3.19 -9.38 10.32
CA GLU A 50 -4.66 -9.37 10.42
C GLU A 50 -5.22 -7.94 10.50
N ARG A 51 -4.60 -7.07 11.32
CA ARG A 51 -4.99 -5.65 11.40
C ARG A 51 -4.86 -4.94 10.06
N PHE A 52 -3.76 -5.18 9.34
CA PHE A 52 -3.56 -4.59 8.01
C PHE A 52 -4.65 -5.03 7.02
N TRP A 53 -4.97 -6.32 6.95
CA TRP A 53 -6.02 -6.83 6.08
C TRP A 53 -7.39 -6.24 6.44
N ARG A 54 -7.68 -6.12 7.74
CA ARG A 54 -8.94 -5.54 8.21
C ARG A 54 -9.07 -4.06 7.84
N GLU A 55 -8.00 -3.28 7.99
CA GLU A 55 -7.97 -1.88 7.53
C GLU A 55 -8.19 -1.78 6.01
N ALA A 56 -7.49 -2.61 5.23
CA ALA A 56 -7.62 -2.62 3.77
C ALA A 56 -9.05 -2.95 3.34
N GLN A 57 -9.70 -3.93 3.97
CA GLN A 57 -11.10 -4.27 3.71
C GLN A 57 -12.04 -3.12 4.07
N LEU A 58 -11.88 -2.51 5.24
CA LEU A 58 -12.72 -1.37 5.65
C LEU A 58 -12.58 -0.18 4.69
N LEU A 59 -11.35 0.17 4.31
CA LEU A 59 -11.08 1.26 3.37
C LEU A 59 -11.62 0.95 1.97
N ALA A 60 -11.54 -0.30 1.50
CA ALA A 60 -12.10 -0.70 0.21
C ALA A 60 -13.64 -0.58 0.16
N THR A 61 -14.32 -0.69 1.30
CA THR A 61 -15.77 -0.49 1.40
C THR A 61 -16.17 0.97 1.57
N LEU A 62 -15.23 1.86 1.90
CA LEU A 62 -15.51 3.27 2.12
C LEU A 62 -15.58 4.02 0.79
N GLN A 63 -16.78 4.46 0.40
CA GLN A 63 -16.98 5.40 -0.70
C GLN A 63 -17.53 6.71 -0.11
N HIS A 64 -16.71 7.75 -0.09
CA HIS A 64 -17.12 9.10 0.25
C HIS A 64 -16.45 10.10 -0.72
N PRO A 65 -17.17 11.09 -1.27
CA PRO A 65 -16.62 12.13 -2.15
C PRO A 65 -15.67 13.09 -1.43
#